data_AF-A0A833CQF4-F1
#
_entry.id   AF-A0A833CQF4-F1
#
_cell.length_a   1.000
_cell.length_b   1.000
_cell.length_c   1.000
_cell.angle_alpha   90.00
_cell.angle_beta   90.00
_cell.angle_gamma   90.00
#
_symmetry.space_group_name_H-M   'P 1'
#
loop_
_entity.id
_entity.type
_entity.pdbx_description
1 polymer ?
#
loop_
_entity_poly.entity_id
_entity_poly.type
_entity_poly.pdbx_seq_one_letter_code
_entity_poly.pdbx_strand_id
1 'polypeptide(L)'
;MKCPKWMKRADFVRIREMDVEDAEAALAKLYDAERERKRAWRLANKEKAAEMARNWRRNNPTKARAGYKRQREAIKADPERRAHYAEVRQAWLKRGGQKSYPKQRERERQYDADRYQRGKTKRLAQNKPGELRKLIQQLLPGYLIPAARMDVINSVMELALANRVRHDRLAEHVKACVTAYNRQFDHFKNVSIDAPIAGTDSLTRADMIDSEAFHF
;
A
#
# COMPACT_ATOMS: atom_id res chain seq x y z
N MET A 1 34.48 -7.05 42.15
CA MET A 1 33.39 -6.38 41.39
C MET A 1 33.94 -5.14 40.70
N LYS A 2 33.49 -4.83 39.46
CA LYS A 2 33.86 -3.60 38.76
C LYS A 2 32.94 -2.45 39.20
N CYS A 3 33.50 -1.25 39.38
CA CYS A 3 32.72 -0.04 39.70
C CYS A 3 31.68 0.24 38.60
N PRO A 4 30.41 0.48 38.94
CA PRO A 4 29.38 0.87 37.98
C PRO A 4 29.74 2.17 37.24
N LYS A 5 29.43 2.25 35.94
CA LYS A 5 29.78 3.41 35.08
C LYS A 5 29.13 4.73 35.49
N TRP A 6 28.08 4.69 36.30
CA TRP A 6 27.31 5.85 36.74
C TRP A 6 27.78 6.38 38.11
N MET A 7 28.70 5.68 38.77
CA MET A 7 29.20 5.99 40.11
C MET A 7 30.69 6.34 40.05
N LYS A 8 31.15 7.27 40.90
CA LYS A 8 32.59 7.55 41.01
C LYS A 8 33.28 6.41 41.76
N ARG A 9 34.53 6.15 41.40
CA ARG A 9 35.32 5.07 42.03
C ARG A 9 35.49 5.25 43.54
N ALA A 10 35.61 6.49 44.02
CA ALA A 10 35.69 6.80 45.44
C ALA A 10 34.40 6.43 46.18
N ASP A 11 33.23 6.80 45.64
CA ASP A 11 31.93 6.44 46.22
C ASP A 11 31.71 4.93 46.25
N PHE A 12 32.18 4.22 45.22
CA PHE A 12 32.11 2.75 45.15
C PHE A 12 32.97 2.05 46.20
N VAL A 13 34.18 2.55 46.46
CA VAL A 13 35.04 2.03 47.54
C VAL A 13 34.40 2.31 48.90
N ARG A 14 33.89 3.54 49.09
CA ARG A 14 33.20 3.93 50.33
C ARG A 14 32.00 3.04 50.66
N ILE A 15 31.15 2.76 49.68
CA ILE A 15 29.96 1.91 49.85
C ILE A 15 30.34 0.46 50.17
N ARG A 16 31.49 -0.01 49.69
CA ARG A 16 31.95 -1.38 49.92
C ARG A 16 32.45 -1.60 51.36
N GLU A 17 32.86 -0.53 52.02
CA GLU A 17 33.36 -0.54 53.39
C GLU A 17 32.27 -0.22 54.43
N MET A 18 31.05 0.10 53.97
CA MET A 18 29.88 0.39 54.82
C MET A 18 29.10 -0.89 55.17
N ASP A 19 28.40 -0.84 56.30
CA ASP A 19 27.39 -1.84 56.64
C ASP A 19 26.24 -1.84 55.63
N VAL A 20 25.57 -2.97 55.48
CA VAL A 20 24.62 -3.24 54.38
C VAL A 20 23.50 -2.20 54.32
N GLU A 21 22.92 -1.83 55.46
CA GLU A 21 21.81 -0.86 55.53
C GLU A 21 22.27 0.56 55.12
N ASP A 22 23.45 0.98 55.58
CA ASP A 22 24.03 2.27 55.23
C ASP A 22 24.48 2.32 53.77
N ALA A 23 25.00 1.21 53.25
CA ALA A 23 25.38 1.05 51.85
C ALA A 23 24.15 1.19 50.93
N GLU A 24 23.01 0.59 51.28
CA GLU A 24 21.76 0.71 50.53
C GLU A 24 21.21 2.14 50.54
N ALA A 25 21.20 2.81 51.70
CA ALA A 25 20.77 4.19 51.81
C ALA A 25 21.68 5.16 51.04
N ALA A 26 23.01 4.94 51.09
CA ALA A 26 23.98 5.71 50.33
C ALA A 26 23.83 5.48 48.82
N LEU A 27 23.58 4.24 48.40
CA LEU A 27 23.31 3.89 47.00
C LEU A 27 22.06 4.59 46.49
N ALA A 28 20.95 4.54 47.23
CA ALA A 28 19.70 5.20 46.86
C ALA A 28 19.90 6.71 46.64
N LYS A 29 20.59 7.38 47.57
CA LYS A 29 20.92 8.81 47.45
C LYS A 29 21.76 9.12 46.20
N LEU A 30 22.77 8.30 45.90
CA LEU A 30 23.59 8.48 44.70
C LEU A 30 22.81 8.22 43.40
N TYR A 31 21.91 7.23 43.41
CA TYR A 31 21.03 6.95 42.28
C TYR A 31 20.07 8.11 42.01
N ASP A 32 19.47 8.68 43.04
CA ASP A 32 18.55 9.82 42.91
C ASP A 32 19.28 11.08 42.45
N ALA A 33 20.47 11.37 43.02
CA ALA A 33 21.31 12.47 42.56
C ALA A 33 21.70 12.32 41.08
N GLU A 34 22.03 11.10 40.64
CA GLU A 34 22.35 10.80 39.25
C GLU A 34 21.14 10.92 38.32
N ARG A 35 19.96 10.49 38.80
CA ARG A 35 18.70 10.60 38.07
C ARG A 35 18.33 12.06 37.84
N GLU A 36 18.42 12.89 38.88
CA GLU A 36 18.15 14.33 38.79
C GLU A 36 19.19 15.04 37.93
N ARG A 37 20.47 14.69 38.03
CA ARG A 37 21.52 15.21 37.12
C ARG A 37 21.18 14.92 35.66
N LYS A 38 20.80 13.68 35.33
CA LYS A 38 20.38 13.30 33.97
C LYS A 38 19.11 14.03 33.54
N ARG A 39 18.15 14.22 34.45
CA ARG A 39 16.91 14.95 34.18
C ARG A 39 17.20 16.42 33.85
N ALA A 40 17.98 17.10 34.69
CA ALA A 40 18.42 18.46 34.48
C ALA A 40 19.16 18.62 33.15
N TRP A 41 20.08 17.69 32.85
CA TRP A 41 20.79 17.70 31.58
C TRP A 41 19.87 17.53 30.37
N ARG A 42 18.86 16.64 30.42
CA ARG A 42 17.87 16.49 29.33
C ARG A 42 17.00 17.73 29.15
N LEU A 43 16.65 18.40 30.25
CA LEU A 43 15.87 19.63 30.22
C LEU A 43 16.67 20.81 29.64
N ALA A 44 17.96 20.89 29.95
CA ALA A 44 18.87 21.88 29.39
C ALA A 44 19.26 21.56 27.93
N ASN A 45 19.31 20.29 27.54
CA ASN A 45 19.76 19.82 26.23
C ASN A 45 18.66 19.05 25.47
N LYS A 46 17.46 19.63 25.38
CA LYS A 46 16.27 18.96 24.80
C LYS A 46 16.54 18.43 23.38
N GLU A 47 17.22 19.20 22.54
CA GLU A 47 17.51 18.83 21.15
C GLU A 47 18.47 17.64 21.06
N LYS A 48 19.60 17.70 21.78
CA LYS A 48 20.58 16.60 21.84
C LYS A 48 19.95 15.32 22.40
N ALA A 49 19.12 15.43 23.43
CA ALA A 49 18.40 14.30 24.00
C ALA A 49 17.41 13.68 22.99
N ALA A 50 16.68 14.51 22.24
CA ALA A 50 15.80 14.05 21.18
C ALA A 50 16.57 13.38 20.04
N GLU A 51 17.72 13.92 19.65
CA GLU A 51 18.60 13.34 18.65
C GLU A 51 19.17 11.99 19.07
N MET A 52 19.67 11.87 20.30
CA MET A 52 20.09 10.58 20.86
C MET A 52 18.96 9.56 20.84
N ALA A 53 17.75 9.96 21.20
CA ALA A 53 16.59 9.07 21.15
C ALA A 53 16.22 8.67 19.71
N ARG A 54 16.38 9.57 18.73
CA ARG A 54 16.19 9.27 17.30
C ARG A 54 17.25 8.28 16.80
N ASN A 55 18.52 8.55 17.09
CA ASN A 55 19.64 7.68 16.70
C ASN A 55 19.52 6.29 17.32
N TRP A 56 19.15 6.20 18.60
CA TRP A 56 18.90 4.92 19.26
C TRP A 56 17.76 4.15 18.58
N ARG A 57 16.63 4.82 18.27
CA ARG A 57 15.49 4.20 17.56
C ARG A 57 15.86 3.73 16.16
N ARG A 58 16.68 4.50 15.43
CA ARG A 58 17.19 4.14 14.11
C ARG A 58 18.07 2.89 14.17
N ASN A 59 18.94 2.81 15.16
CA ASN A 59 19.87 1.70 15.33
C ASN A 59 19.23 0.47 16.01
N ASN A 60 18.09 0.63 16.68
CA ASN A 60 17.38 -0.44 17.41
C ASN A 60 15.88 -0.50 17.04
N PRO A 61 15.53 -0.72 15.76
CA PRO A 61 14.15 -0.60 15.30
C PRO A 61 13.22 -1.64 15.92
N THR A 62 13.70 -2.87 16.16
CA THR A 62 12.93 -3.96 16.76
C THR A 62 12.54 -3.65 18.21
N LYS A 63 13.51 -3.21 19.03
CA LYS A 63 13.28 -2.81 20.42
C LYS A 63 12.37 -1.58 20.51
N ALA A 64 12.54 -0.62 19.62
CA ALA A 64 11.67 0.55 19.55
C ALA A 64 10.22 0.16 19.26
N ARG A 65 9.98 -0.69 18.25
CA ARG A 65 8.64 -1.19 17.90
C ARG A 65 8.00 -1.96 19.04
N ALA A 66 8.75 -2.84 19.72
CA ALA A 66 8.26 -3.59 20.87
C ALA A 66 7.86 -2.65 22.03
N GLY A 67 8.67 -1.63 22.31
CA GLY A 67 8.35 -0.60 23.31
C GLY A 67 7.06 0.17 22.97
N TYR A 68 6.91 0.61 21.72
CA TYR A 68 5.67 1.25 21.26
C TYR A 68 4.45 0.34 21.39
N LYS A 69 4.58 -0.94 21.07
CA LYS A 69 3.49 -1.92 21.21
C LYS A 69 3.05 -2.04 22.67
N ARG A 70 4.00 -2.23 23.60
CA ARG A 70 3.72 -2.30 25.04
C ARG A 70 3.05 -1.04 25.57
N GLN A 71 3.53 0.14 25.16
CA GLN A 71 2.93 1.41 25.56
C GLN A 71 1.48 1.52 25.05
N ARG A 72 1.24 1.12 23.79
CA ARG A 72 -0.10 1.12 23.21
C ARG A 72 -1.05 0.16 23.91
N GLU A 73 -0.56 -1.02 24.30
CA GLU A 73 -1.32 -2.01 25.06
C GLU A 73 -1.65 -1.48 26.47
N ALA A 74 -0.70 -0.84 27.15
CA ALA A 74 -0.93 -0.19 28.44
C ALA A 74 -1.98 0.94 28.35
N ILE A 75 -1.96 1.75 27.27
CA ILE A 75 -3.00 2.77 27.03
C ILE A 75 -4.35 2.12 26.74
N LYS A 76 -4.37 0.97 26.06
CA LYS A 76 -5.62 0.26 25.74
C LYS A 76 -6.25 -0.40 26.98
N ALA A 77 -5.41 -0.92 27.87
CA ALA A 77 -5.83 -1.61 29.08
C ALA A 77 -6.44 -0.66 30.13
N ASP A 78 -6.00 0.60 30.15
CA ASP A 78 -6.43 1.63 31.10
C ASP A 78 -7.45 2.59 30.44
N PRO A 79 -8.74 2.58 30.87
CA PRO A 79 -9.78 3.43 30.30
C PRO A 79 -9.52 4.92 30.44
N GLU A 80 -8.94 5.35 31.57
CA GLU A 80 -8.68 6.78 31.85
C GLU A 80 -7.57 7.30 30.95
N ARG A 81 -6.48 6.53 30.82
CA ARG A 81 -5.41 6.86 29.86
C ARG A 81 -5.94 6.92 28.45
N ARG A 82 -6.81 5.97 28.06
CA ARG A 82 -7.39 5.97 26.72
C ARG A 82 -8.23 7.23 26.46
N ALA A 83 -9.05 7.66 27.42
CA ALA A 83 -9.85 8.87 27.34
C ALA A 83 -8.96 10.12 27.18
N HIS A 84 -7.96 10.28 28.04
CA HIS A 84 -6.99 11.37 27.95
C HIS A 84 -6.29 11.43 26.58
N TYR A 85 -5.82 10.29 26.05
CA TYR A 85 -5.21 10.26 24.72
C TYR A 85 -6.20 10.61 23.59
N ALA A 86 -7.47 10.22 23.73
CA ALA A 86 -8.51 10.60 22.78
C ALA A 86 -8.76 12.11 22.80
N GLU A 87 -8.83 12.73 23.98
CA GLU A 87 -8.99 14.17 24.15
C GLU A 87 -7.83 14.96 23.56
N VAL A 88 -6.58 14.57 23.87
CA VAL A 88 -5.38 15.18 23.30
C VAL A 88 -5.39 15.09 21.76
N ARG A 89 -5.79 13.94 21.21
CA ARG A 89 -5.93 13.76 19.77
C ARG A 89 -7.00 14.67 19.18
N GLN A 90 -8.15 14.79 19.82
CA GLN A 90 -9.23 15.68 19.37
C GLN A 90 -8.81 17.16 19.43
N ALA A 91 -8.13 17.58 20.50
CA ALA A 91 -7.58 18.92 20.60
C ALA A 91 -6.56 19.21 19.49
N TRP A 92 -5.70 18.25 19.15
CA TRP A 92 -4.76 18.36 18.03
C TRP A 92 -5.48 18.48 16.68
N LEU A 93 -6.52 17.67 16.44
CA LEU A 93 -7.33 17.77 15.23
C LEU A 93 -8.03 19.14 15.12
N LYS A 94 -8.62 19.65 16.21
CA LYS A 94 -9.25 20.98 16.27
C LYS A 94 -8.27 22.12 15.98
N ARG A 95 -7.01 21.99 16.41
CA ARG A 95 -5.92 22.95 16.11
C ARG A 95 -5.39 22.85 14.67
N GLY A 96 -6.00 22.00 13.83
CA GLY A 96 -5.59 21.81 12.44
C GLY A 96 -4.44 20.83 12.28
N GLY A 97 -4.27 19.89 13.21
CA GLY A 97 -3.21 18.88 13.18
C GLY A 97 -3.19 18.04 11.92
N GLN A 98 -4.34 17.86 11.26
CA GLN A 98 -4.45 17.16 10.00
C GLN A 98 -4.77 18.12 8.85
N LYS A 99 -3.83 19.00 8.52
CA LYS A 99 -3.87 19.75 7.25
C LYS A 99 -3.37 18.83 6.13
N SER A 100 -4.29 18.18 5.40
CA SER A 100 -3.96 17.58 4.10
C SER A 100 -3.63 18.73 3.15
N TYR A 101 -2.43 18.72 2.55
CA TYR A 101 -2.02 19.75 1.59
C TYR A 101 -3.01 19.77 0.41
N PRO A 102 -3.32 20.93 -0.22
CA PRO A 102 -4.30 21.01 -1.31
C PRO A 102 -4.08 19.98 -2.44
N LYS A 103 -2.81 19.77 -2.82
CA LYS A 103 -2.41 18.76 -3.82
C LYS A 103 -2.66 17.31 -3.36
N GLN A 104 -2.56 17.04 -2.06
CA GLN A 104 -2.90 15.75 -1.48
C GLN A 104 -4.42 15.57 -1.42
N ARG A 105 -5.16 16.63 -1.09
CA ARG A 105 -6.64 16.64 -1.07
C ARG A 105 -7.25 16.44 -2.46
N GLU A 106 -6.65 16.99 -3.50
CA GLU A 106 -7.07 16.74 -4.89
C GLU A 106 -6.83 15.29 -5.30
N ARG A 107 -5.66 14.73 -4.95
CA ARG A 107 -5.37 13.31 -5.18
C ARG A 107 -6.32 12.40 -4.42
N GLU A 108 -6.65 12.73 -3.18
CA GLU A 108 -7.65 12.01 -2.37
C GLU A 108 -9.04 12.08 -3.04
N ARG A 109 -9.47 13.27 -3.48
CA ARG A 109 -10.73 13.44 -4.23
C ARG A 109 -10.76 12.63 -5.52
N GLN A 110 -9.67 12.64 -6.28
CA GLN A 110 -9.56 11.83 -7.51
C GLN A 110 -9.61 10.34 -7.20
N TYR A 111 -8.89 9.89 -6.18
CA TYR A 111 -8.91 8.49 -5.74
C TYR A 111 -10.31 8.05 -5.32
N ASP A 112 -11.01 8.88 -4.54
CA ASP A 112 -12.38 8.59 -4.10
C ASP A 112 -13.37 8.59 -5.26
N ALA A 113 -13.24 9.53 -6.20
CA ALA A 113 -14.05 9.56 -7.42
C ALA A 113 -13.83 8.29 -8.27
N ASP A 114 -12.57 7.90 -8.49
CA ASP A 114 -12.20 6.70 -9.22
C ASP A 114 -12.77 5.44 -8.55
N ARG A 115 -12.62 5.35 -7.23
CA ARG A 115 -13.15 4.25 -6.42
C ARG A 115 -14.66 4.18 -6.50
N TYR A 116 -15.34 5.31 -6.42
CA TYR A 116 -16.79 5.40 -6.54
C TYR A 116 -17.25 4.92 -7.93
N GLN A 117 -16.62 5.40 -9.00
CA GLN A 117 -17.00 5.01 -10.37
C GLN A 117 -16.77 3.52 -10.64
N ARG A 118 -15.67 2.94 -10.15
CA ARG A 118 -15.43 1.49 -10.26
C ARG A 118 -16.44 0.68 -9.46
N GLY A 119 -16.72 1.12 -8.24
CA GLY A 119 -17.75 0.53 -7.39
C GLY A 119 -19.14 0.58 -8.02
N LYS A 120 -19.49 1.67 -8.72
CA LYS A 120 -20.73 1.81 -9.48
C LYS A 120 -20.83 0.75 -10.58
N THR A 121 -19.80 0.60 -11.41
CA THR A 121 -19.77 -0.44 -12.47
C THR A 121 -19.89 -1.84 -11.87
N LYS A 122 -19.14 -2.14 -10.80
CA LYS A 122 -19.17 -3.45 -10.16
C LYS A 122 -20.55 -3.76 -9.59
N ARG A 123 -21.20 -2.81 -8.92
CA ARG A 123 -22.57 -2.97 -8.41
C ARG A 123 -23.57 -3.19 -9.54
N LEU A 124 -23.43 -2.49 -10.67
CA LEU A 124 -24.25 -2.73 -11.86
C LEU A 124 -24.02 -4.15 -12.41
N ALA A 125 -22.77 -4.60 -12.50
CA ALA A 125 -22.45 -5.95 -12.96
C ALA A 125 -23.05 -7.04 -12.06
N GLN A 126 -23.04 -6.84 -10.73
CA GLN A 126 -23.55 -7.80 -9.76
C GLN A 126 -25.08 -7.82 -9.67
N ASN A 127 -25.69 -6.64 -9.50
CA ASN A 127 -27.11 -6.55 -9.17
C ASN A 127 -27.99 -6.44 -10.42
N LYS A 128 -27.47 -5.87 -11.50
CA LYS A 128 -28.22 -5.54 -12.72
C LYS A 128 -27.40 -5.79 -13.99
N PRO A 129 -26.95 -7.04 -14.23
CA PRO A 129 -26.07 -7.35 -15.36
C PRO A 129 -26.69 -7.00 -16.73
N GLY A 130 -28.02 -7.12 -16.86
CA GLY A 130 -28.73 -6.75 -18.09
C GLY A 130 -28.61 -5.27 -18.45
N GLU A 131 -28.65 -4.36 -17.48
CA GLU A 131 -28.47 -2.92 -17.71
C GLU A 131 -27.04 -2.62 -18.15
N LEU A 132 -26.03 -3.21 -17.49
CA LEU A 132 -24.63 -3.00 -17.87
C LEU A 132 -24.32 -3.57 -19.25
N ARG A 133 -24.87 -4.74 -19.60
CA ARG A 133 -24.73 -5.31 -20.95
C ARG A 133 -25.31 -4.39 -22.02
N LYS A 134 -26.50 -3.80 -21.78
CA LYS A 134 -27.10 -2.82 -22.71
C LYS A 134 -26.20 -1.60 -22.91
N LEU A 135 -25.63 -1.05 -21.82
CA LEU A 135 -24.69 0.07 -21.90
C LEU A 135 -23.43 -0.28 -22.69
N ILE A 136 -22.86 -1.47 -22.48
CA ILE A 136 -21.69 -1.94 -23.24
C ILE A 136 -22.07 -2.14 -24.72
N GLN A 137 -23.23 -2.74 -24.99
CA GLN A 137 -23.69 -3.05 -26.34
C GLN A 137 -23.87 -1.80 -27.21
N GLN A 138 -24.29 -0.68 -26.61
CA GLN A 138 -24.39 0.62 -27.28
C GLN A 138 -23.03 1.20 -27.67
N LEU A 139 -21.96 0.83 -26.96
CA LEU A 139 -20.59 1.31 -27.20
C LEU A 139 -19.80 0.40 -28.15
N LEU A 140 -20.35 -0.74 -28.55
CA LEU A 140 -19.68 -1.67 -29.47
C LEU A 140 -19.73 -1.18 -30.91
N PRO A 141 -18.66 -1.38 -31.69
CA PRO A 141 -18.68 -1.14 -33.13
C PRO A 141 -19.68 -2.07 -33.85
N GLY A 142 -20.39 -1.52 -34.83
CA GLY A 142 -21.43 -2.23 -35.58
C GLY A 142 -20.91 -3.33 -36.53
N TYR A 143 -19.64 -3.27 -36.93
CA TYR A 143 -19.03 -4.24 -37.83
C TYR A 143 -18.70 -5.60 -37.17
N LEU A 144 -18.80 -5.70 -35.84
CA LEU A 144 -18.50 -6.94 -35.13
C LEU A 144 -19.63 -7.97 -35.32
N ILE A 145 -19.24 -9.20 -35.68
CA ILE A 145 -20.14 -10.37 -35.74
C ILE A 145 -20.78 -10.60 -34.36
N PRO A 146 -22.03 -11.09 -34.28
CA PRO A 146 -22.72 -11.30 -33.00
C PRO A 146 -21.92 -12.10 -31.96
N ALA A 147 -21.17 -13.13 -32.37
CA ALA A 147 -20.30 -13.90 -31.48
C ALA A 147 -19.21 -13.03 -30.85
N ALA A 148 -18.45 -12.28 -31.68
CA ALA A 148 -17.42 -11.36 -31.23
C ALA A 148 -17.95 -10.29 -30.28
N ARG A 149 -19.17 -9.79 -30.53
CA ARG A 149 -19.83 -8.82 -29.63
C ARG A 149 -20.04 -9.40 -28.25
N MET A 150 -20.49 -10.66 -28.15
CA MET A 150 -20.71 -11.32 -26.86
C MET A 150 -19.41 -11.56 -26.10
N ASP A 151 -18.34 -11.96 -26.78
CA ASP A 151 -17.02 -12.18 -26.16
C ASP A 151 -16.44 -10.91 -25.56
N VAL A 152 -16.54 -9.79 -26.30
CA VAL A 152 -16.13 -8.47 -25.81
C VAL A 152 -16.98 -8.03 -24.62
N ILE A 153 -18.31 -8.24 -24.67
CA ILE A 153 -19.21 -7.94 -23.54
C ILE A 153 -18.79 -8.73 -22.30
N ASN A 154 -18.57 -10.03 -22.44
CA ASN A 154 -18.16 -10.90 -21.33
C ASN A 154 -16.83 -10.45 -20.75
N SER A 155 -15.85 -10.12 -21.59
CA SER A 155 -14.54 -9.60 -21.17
C SER A 155 -14.67 -8.31 -20.35
N VAL A 156 -15.51 -7.36 -20.79
CA VAL A 156 -15.74 -6.11 -20.05
C VAL A 156 -16.48 -6.37 -18.73
N MET A 157 -17.44 -7.29 -18.72
CA MET A 157 -18.16 -7.70 -17.51
C MET A 157 -17.24 -8.33 -16.46
N GLU A 158 -16.30 -9.18 -16.88
CA GLU A 158 -15.27 -9.76 -16.00
C GLU A 158 -14.39 -8.68 -15.38
N LEU A 159 -13.92 -7.72 -16.18
CA LEU A 159 -13.14 -6.58 -15.68
C LEU A 159 -13.94 -5.71 -14.71
N ALA A 160 -15.25 -5.55 -14.94
CA ALA A 160 -16.13 -4.82 -14.04
C ALA A 160 -16.29 -5.54 -12.69
N LEU A 161 -16.47 -6.88 -12.69
CA LEU A 161 -16.54 -7.68 -11.47
C LEU A 161 -15.21 -7.66 -10.69
N ALA A 162 -14.08 -7.63 -11.40
CA ALA A 162 -12.74 -7.46 -10.85
C ALA A 162 -12.46 -6.02 -10.34
N ASN A 163 -13.45 -5.12 -10.39
CA ASN A 163 -13.35 -3.72 -9.94
C ASN A 163 -12.29 -2.90 -10.71
N ARG A 164 -12.07 -3.22 -11.99
CA ARG A 164 -11.07 -2.56 -12.85
C ARG A 164 -11.66 -1.55 -13.83
N VAL A 165 -12.99 -1.54 -14.02
CA VAL A 165 -13.68 -0.68 -14.99
C VAL A 165 -14.32 0.52 -14.31
N ARG A 166 -13.91 1.73 -14.69
CA ARG A 166 -14.61 2.95 -14.29
C ARG A 166 -15.85 3.17 -15.16
N HIS A 167 -16.95 3.57 -14.53
CA HIS A 167 -18.21 3.75 -15.23
C HIS A 167 -18.21 4.94 -16.21
N ASP A 168 -17.58 6.06 -15.84
CA ASP A 168 -17.45 7.26 -16.69
C ASP A 168 -16.58 7.01 -17.93
N ARG A 169 -15.63 6.07 -17.84
CA ARG A 169 -14.70 5.68 -18.92
C ARG A 169 -15.01 4.30 -19.48
N LEU A 170 -16.27 3.88 -19.45
CA LEU A 170 -16.68 2.57 -19.94
C LEU A 170 -16.27 2.37 -21.41
N ALA A 171 -16.42 3.40 -22.25
CA ALA A 171 -16.04 3.36 -23.66
C ALA A 171 -14.55 3.06 -23.90
N GLU A 172 -13.65 3.59 -23.07
CA GLU A 172 -12.22 3.30 -23.15
C GLU A 172 -11.93 1.82 -22.89
N HIS A 173 -12.59 1.24 -21.90
CA HIS A 173 -12.47 -0.18 -21.57
C HIS A 173 -13.07 -1.09 -22.65
N VAL A 174 -14.22 -0.71 -23.23
CA VAL A 174 -14.81 -1.44 -24.37
C VAL A 174 -13.85 -1.43 -25.55
N LYS A 175 -13.30 -0.25 -25.92
CA LYS A 175 -12.31 -0.13 -27.00
C LYS A 175 -11.06 -0.98 -26.71
N ALA A 176 -10.57 -1.01 -25.48
CA ALA A 176 -9.44 -1.84 -25.09
C ALA A 176 -9.74 -3.34 -25.26
N CYS A 177 -10.94 -3.80 -24.87
CA CYS A 177 -11.37 -5.18 -25.06
C CYS A 177 -11.57 -5.54 -26.54
N VAL A 178 -12.15 -4.65 -27.36
CA VAL A 178 -12.24 -4.85 -28.83
C VAL A 178 -10.84 -4.95 -29.44
N THR A 179 -9.92 -4.07 -29.03
CA THR A 179 -8.53 -4.10 -29.52
C THR A 179 -7.83 -5.41 -29.13
N ALA A 180 -8.03 -5.87 -27.89
CA ALA A 180 -7.49 -7.13 -27.40
C ALA A 180 -8.07 -8.34 -28.16
N TYR A 181 -9.38 -8.34 -28.38
CA TYR A 181 -10.07 -9.35 -29.19
C TYR A 181 -9.49 -9.38 -30.60
N ASN A 182 -9.47 -8.24 -31.30
CA ASN A 182 -8.91 -8.17 -32.65
C ASN A 182 -7.48 -8.70 -32.70
N ARG A 183 -6.60 -8.37 -31.74
CA ARG A 183 -5.23 -8.91 -31.70
C ARG A 183 -5.17 -10.44 -31.60
N GLN A 184 -6.09 -11.06 -30.86
CA GLN A 184 -6.15 -12.53 -30.76
C GLN A 184 -6.48 -13.17 -32.11
N PHE A 185 -7.33 -12.53 -32.92
CA PHE A 185 -7.78 -13.04 -34.21
C PHE A 185 -6.99 -12.50 -35.42
N ASP A 186 -6.21 -11.44 -35.25
CA ASP A 186 -5.31 -10.88 -36.28
C ASP A 186 -4.10 -11.81 -36.55
N HIS A 187 -3.84 -12.77 -35.67
CA HIS A 187 -2.93 -13.89 -35.95
C HIS A 187 -3.41 -14.80 -37.10
N PHE A 188 -4.71 -14.73 -37.43
CA PHE A 188 -5.31 -15.40 -38.59
C PHE A 188 -5.60 -14.39 -39.71
N LYS A 189 -4.72 -13.41 -39.95
CA LYS A 189 -4.72 -12.79 -41.29
C LYS A 189 -4.59 -13.94 -42.28
N ASN A 190 -5.64 -14.15 -43.06
CA ASN A 190 -5.66 -15.04 -44.20
C ASN A 190 -4.51 -14.62 -45.11
N VAL A 191 -3.34 -15.22 -44.90
CA VAL A 191 -2.29 -15.16 -45.91
C VAL A 191 -2.91 -15.90 -47.08
N SER A 192 -3.19 -15.18 -48.17
CA SER A 192 -3.68 -15.81 -49.39
C SER A 192 -2.72 -16.96 -49.72
N ILE A 193 -3.27 -18.09 -50.13
CA ILE A 193 -2.46 -19.24 -50.55
C ILE A 193 -1.48 -18.80 -51.66
N ASP A 194 -1.91 -17.83 -52.48
CA ASP A 194 -1.15 -17.20 -53.56
C ASP A 194 -0.19 -16.08 -53.11
N ALA A 195 -0.12 -15.75 -51.81
CA ALA A 195 0.85 -14.74 -51.36
C ALA A 195 2.27 -15.34 -51.38
N PRO A 196 3.25 -14.62 -51.93
CA PRO A 196 4.64 -15.07 -51.93
C PRO A 196 5.15 -15.16 -50.49
N ILE A 197 5.87 -16.23 -50.19
CA ILE A 197 6.50 -16.41 -48.88
C ILE A 197 7.69 -15.46 -48.78
N ALA A 198 7.75 -14.72 -47.67
CA ALA A 198 8.84 -13.78 -47.45
C ALA A 198 10.19 -14.51 -47.39
N GLY A 199 11.13 -14.15 -48.27
CA GLY A 199 12.47 -14.75 -48.34
C GLY A 199 12.63 -15.88 -49.36
N THR A 200 11.61 -16.19 -50.16
CA THR A 200 11.70 -17.13 -51.29
C THR A 200 11.42 -16.42 -52.61
N ASP A 201 12.17 -16.76 -53.66
CA ASP A 201 11.94 -16.26 -55.01
C ASP A 201 10.64 -16.87 -55.55
N SER A 202 9.54 -16.11 -55.50
CA SER A 202 8.20 -16.44 -56.03
C SER A 202 7.46 -17.67 -55.48
N LEU A 203 8.00 -18.39 -54.49
CA LEU A 203 7.30 -19.55 -53.92
C LEU A 203 6.06 -19.09 -53.14
N THR A 204 4.89 -19.59 -53.54
CA THR A 204 3.63 -19.35 -52.84
C THR A 204 3.36 -20.46 -51.83
N ARG A 205 2.42 -20.23 -50.92
CA ARG A 205 2.00 -21.30 -49.99
C ARG A 205 1.23 -22.41 -50.71
N ALA A 206 0.67 -22.13 -51.89
CA ALA A 206 0.07 -23.11 -52.79
C ALA A 206 1.08 -24.19 -53.18
N ASP A 207 2.30 -23.77 -53.52
CA ASP A 207 3.37 -24.64 -54.02
C ASP A 207 3.94 -25.56 -52.93
N MET A 208 3.65 -25.27 -51.66
CA MET A 208 4.03 -26.11 -50.51
C MET A 208 2.94 -27.14 -50.14
N ILE A 209 1.77 -27.09 -50.77
CA ILE A 209 0.72 -28.09 -50.59
C ILE A 209 1.05 -29.24 -51.52
N ASP A 210 1.44 -30.38 -50.95
CA ASP A 210 1.77 -31.59 -51.68
C ASP A 210 0.61 -31.98 -52.61
N SER A 211 0.89 -32.35 -53.85
CA SER A 211 -0.12 -32.68 -54.87
C SER A 211 -0.99 -33.90 -54.52
N GLU A 212 -0.69 -34.58 -53.41
CA GLU A 212 -1.47 -35.67 -52.80
C GLU A 212 -2.41 -35.20 -51.67
N ALA A 213 -2.64 -33.90 -51.50
CA ALA A 213 -3.63 -33.42 -50.54
C ALA A 213 -5.07 -33.77 -50.99
N PHE A 214 -5.78 -34.52 -50.14
CA PHE A 214 -7.12 -35.04 -50.36
C PHE A 214 -8.09 -34.03 -51.01
N HIS A 215 -8.59 -34.38 -52.20
CA HIS A 215 -9.76 -33.74 -52.80
C HIS A 215 -11.00 -34.10 -51.98
N PHE A 216 -11.60 -33.10 -51.33
CA PHE A 216 -12.97 -33.17 -50.78
C PHE A 216 -13.94 -32.46 -51.73
#